data_AF-A0A536EB22-F1
#
_entry.id   AF-A0A536EB22-F1
#
_cell.length_a   1.000
_cell.length_b   1.000
_cell.length_c   1.000
_cell.angle_alpha   90.00
_cell.angle_beta   90.00
_cell.angle_gamma   90.00
#
_symmetry.space_group_name_H-M   'P 1'
#
loop_
_entity.id
_entity.type
_entity.pdbx_description
1 polymer ?
#
loop_
_entity_poly.entity_id
_entity_poly.type
_entity_poly.pdbx_seq_one_letter_code
_entity_poly.pdbx_strand_id
1 'polypeptide(L)'
;VELMDRLHTQAQSVPLPVLMEHILIDTGYRDMLQDGTSEGAERWSNVMELIGLAAEYADVPPPDGLLQFLENVALVSDVDSLDDTAVGVTLITLHQVKGLEFSAVFIAGMEEGLLPHTRSMEDGDAGIAEERRLTYVGVTRARRHLYLLHAFRRHLYGTPQLAEASRFLQEIPKELIEVPMRPGGPLVANIRASGAVRGAVHAHAVRANPVTLAPQRYREGMRIRHDGYGDGTVLKSTMTRGGEELVIKFDDHGVKIFSVGDATLWPVQG
;
A
#
# COMPACT_ATOMS: atom_id res chain seq x y z
N VAL A 1 18.73 0.07 32.98
CA VAL A 1 17.60 -0.33 33.86
C VAL A 1 16.46 0.66 33.69
N GLU A 2 16.68 1.96 33.89
CA GLU A 2 15.64 3.01 33.69
C GLU A 2 14.93 3.02 32.33
N LEU A 3 15.64 2.77 31.23
CA LEU A 3 15.04 2.75 29.88
C LEU A 3 13.98 1.65 29.74
N MET A 4 14.29 0.42 30.17
CA MET A 4 13.38 -0.71 30.02
C MET A 4 12.14 -0.57 30.91
N ASP A 5 12.31 -0.06 32.13
CA ASP A 5 11.17 0.21 33.03
C ASP A 5 10.25 1.29 32.47
N ARG A 6 10.81 2.33 31.84
CA ARG A 6 10.04 3.37 31.14
C ARG A 6 9.27 2.81 29.96
N LEU A 7 9.92 2.04 29.09
CA LEU A 7 9.26 1.41 27.93
C LEU A 7 8.18 0.42 28.36
N HIS A 8 8.39 -0.34 29.44
CA HIS A 8 7.38 -1.22 30.01
C HIS A 8 6.15 -0.45 30.49
N THR A 9 6.36 0.70 31.15
CA THR A 9 5.27 1.57 31.59
C THR A 9 4.50 2.16 30.40
N GLN A 10 5.20 2.59 29.36
CA GLN A 10 4.58 3.11 28.14
C GLN A 10 3.77 2.03 27.41
N ALA A 11 4.25 0.78 27.39
CA ALA A 11 3.53 -0.33 26.76
C ALA A 11 2.14 -0.57 27.37
N GLN A 12 1.91 -0.15 28.61
CA GLN A 12 0.61 -0.25 29.28
C GLN A 12 -0.37 0.88 28.95
N SER A 13 0.08 1.96 28.31
CA SER A 13 -0.71 3.20 28.22
C SER A 13 -0.65 3.92 26.87
N VAL A 14 0.26 3.51 25.99
CA VAL A 14 0.52 4.15 24.70
C VAL A 14 0.15 3.20 23.56
N PRO A 15 -0.57 3.66 22.51
CA PRO A 15 -0.87 2.84 21.33
C PRO A 15 0.39 2.26 20.68
N LEU A 16 0.29 1.07 20.10
CA LEU A 16 1.44 0.33 19.57
C LEU A 16 2.31 1.14 18.58
N PRO A 17 1.77 1.88 17.59
CA PRO A 17 2.60 2.63 16.65
C PRO A 17 3.46 3.68 17.35
N VAL A 18 2.88 4.35 18.35
CA VAL A 18 3.57 5.38 19.14
C VAL A 18 4.60 4.74 20.08
N LEU A 19 4.28 3.59 20.67
CA LEU A 19 5.24 2.82 21.47
C LEU A 19 6.46 2.41 20.63
N MET A 20 6.25 1.94 19.41
CA MET A 20 7.34 1.57 18.49
C MET A 20 8.22 2.77 18.13
N GLU A 21 7.62 3.92 17.85
CA GLU A 21 8.37 5.15 17.58
C GLU A 21 9.23 5.56 18.80
N HIS A 22 8.66 5.51 20.01
CA HIS A 22 9.42 5.76 21.24
C HIS A 22 10.59 4.78 21.41
N ILE A 23 10.38 3.48 21.15
CA ILE A 23 11.46 2.48 21.22
C ILE A 23 12.58 2.84 20.26
N LEU A 24 12.28 3.19 19.01
CA LEU A 24 13.29 3.51 17.98
C LEU A 24 14.10 4.76 18.32
N ILE A 25 13.47 5.77 18.93
CA ILE A 25 14.12 7.02 19.34
C ILE A 25 14.93 6.80 20.62
N ASP A 26 14.31 6.26 21.68
CA ASP A 26 14.92 6.15 23.00
C ASP A 26 16.12 5.19 23.03
N THR A 27 16.13 4.19 22.15
CA THR A 27 17.26 3.26 22.00
C THR A 27 18.38 3.81 21.12
N GLY A 28 18.15 4.92 20.41
CA GLY A 28 19.05 5.45 19.39
C GLY A 28 19.10 4.61 18.11
N TYR A 29 18.18 3.65 17.94
CA TYR A 29 18.18 2.73 16.80
C TYR A 29 17.91 3.44 15.47
N ARG A 30 17.06 4.48 15.49
CA ARG A 30 16.83 5.34 14.33
C ARG A 30 18.13 5.97 13.83
N ASP A 31 18.86 6.64 14.71
CA ASP A 31 20.11 7.33 14.36
C ASP A 31 21.19 6.33 13.93
N MET A 32 21.21 5.13 14.55
CA MET A 32 22.11 4.05 14.16
C MET A 32 21.85 3.56 12.73
N LEU A 33 20.59 3.45 12.30
CA LEU A 33 20.24 3.04 10.94
C LEU A 33 20.38 4.16 9.92
N GLN A 34 20.10 5.41 10.29
CA GLN A 34 20.23 6.57 9.41
C GLN A 34 21.67 7.09 9.38
N ASP A 35 22.63 6.20 9.11
CA ASP A 35 24.08 6.49 9.08
C ASP A 35 24.56 7.29 7.85
N GLY A 36 23.63 7.71 6.99
CA GLY A 36 23.89 8.44 5.75
C GLY A 36 24.24 7.54 4.55
N THR A 37 24.27 6.23 4.72
CA THR A 37 24.50 5.28 3.62
C THR A 37 23.18 4.88 2.93
N SER A 38 23.31 4.37 1.69
CA SER A 38 22.17 3.84 0.93
C SER A 38 21.53 2.62 1.60
N GLU A 39 22.36 1.76 2.19
CA GLU A 39 21.97 0.55 2.92
C GLU A 39 21.27 0.90 4.24
N GLY A 40 21.79 1.88 4.99
CA GLY A 40 21.15 2.38 6.21
C GLY A 40 19.74 2.91 5.96
N ALA A 41 19.56 3.67 4.88
CA ALA A 41 18.25 4.16 4.48
C ALA A 41 17.29 3.06 3.97
N GLU A 42 17.79 1.97 3.37
CA GLU A 42 16.98 0.78 3.05
C GLU A 42 16.55 0.03 4.32
N ARG A 43 17.46 -0.16 5.28
CA ARG A 43 17.10 -0.75 6.58
C ARG A 43 16.06 0.09 7.31
N TRP A 44 16.17 1.42 7.25
CA TRP A 44 15.16 2.32 7.80
C TRP A 44 13.80 2.19 7.09
N SER A 45 13.79 1.98 5.78
CA SER A 45 12.56 1.67 5.01
C SER A 45 11.84 0.46 5.59
N ASN A 46 12.57 -0.64 5.83
CA ASN A 46 12.01 -1.87 6.38
C ASN A 46 11.43 -1.67 7.79
N VAL A 47 12.09 -0.85 8.62
CA VAL A 47 11.56 -0.49 9.96
C VAL A 47 10.28 0.32 9.85
N MET A 48 10.19 1.25 8.89
CA MET A 48 8.97 2.03 8.66
C MET A 48 7.83 1.16 8.11
N GLU A 49 8.12 0.10 7.35
CA GLU A 49 7.12 -0.90 6.96
C GLU A 49 6.60 -1.68 8.17
N LEU A 50 7.48 -2.08 9.09
CA LEU A 50 7.08 -2.72 10.34
C LEU A 50 6.15 -1.83 11.17
N ILE A 51 6.46 -0.54 11.29
CA ILE A 51 5.58 0.44 11.94
C ILE A 51 4.25 0.57 11.17
N GLY A 52 4.29 0.54 9.84
CA GLY A 52 3.09 0.54 9.00
C GLY A 52 2.18 -0.66 9.27
N LEU A 53 2.74 -1.85 9.48
CA LEU A 53 1.98 -3.04 9.89
C LEU A 53 1.40 -2.87 11.30
N ALA A 54 2.17 -2.29 12.21
CA ALA A 54 1.71 -1.99 13.57
C ALA A 54 0.59 -0.95 13.60
N ALA A 55 0.48 -0.08 12.59
CA ALA A 55 -0.61 0.89 12.46
C ALA A 55 -1.99 0.23 12.36
N GLU A 56 -2.09 -1.02 11.89
CA GLU A 56 -3.34 -1.78 11.90
C GLU A 56 -3.88 -2.05 13.32
N TYR A 57 -3.04 -1.92 14.34
CA TYR A 57 -3.37 -2.12 15.75
C TYR A 57 -3.52 -0.81 16.51
N ALA A 58 -3.53 0.34 15.82
CA ALA A 58 -3.61 1.66 16.46
C ALA A 58 -4.87 1.83 17.32
N ASP A 59 -5.99 1.25 16.90
CA ASP A 59 -7.29 1.33 17.58
C ASP A 59 -7.46 0.26 18.67
N VAL A 60 -6.50 -0.65 18.83
CA VAL A 60 -6.52 -1.67 19.88
C VAL A 60 -5.98 -1.05 21.18
N PRO A 61 -6.74 -1.06 22.29
CA PRO A 61 -6.29 -0.49 23.55
C PRO A 61 -4.96 -1.09 24.03
N PRO A 62 -4.04 -0.29 24.59
CA PRO A 62 -2.87 -0.82 25.28
C PRO A 62 -3.28 -1.66 26.52
N PRO A 63 -2.56 -2.73 26.86
CA PRO A 63 -1.41 -3.32 26.16
C PRO A 63 -1.78 -4.31 25.04
N ASP A 64 -3.07 -4.55 24.79
CA ASP A 64 -3.56 -5.63 23.92
C ASP A 64 -3.06 -5.51 22.48
N GLY A 65 -2.89 -4.29 21.96
CA GLY A 65 -2.35 -4.07 20.61
C GLY A 65 -0.96 -4.65 20.42
N LEU A 66 -0.07 -4.51 21.41
CA LEU A 66 1.28 -5.09 21.38
C LEU A 66 1.22 -6.62 21.45
N LEU A 67 0.37 -7.18 22.32
CA LEU A 67 0.24 -8.63 22.49
C LEU A 67 -0.27 -9.30 21.21
N GLN A 68 -1.32 -8.75 20.60
CA GLN A 68 -1.88 -9.27 19.35
C GLN A 68 -0.89 -9.14 18.19
N PHE A 69 -0.15 -8.03 18.11
CA PHE A 69 0.88 -7.85 17.09
C PHE A 69 1.98 -8.92 17.22
N LEU A 70 2.49 -9.16 18.43
CA LEU A 70 3.53 -10.17 18.67
C LEU A 70 3.04 -11.59 18.40
N GLU A 71 1.79 -11.92 18.73
CA GLU A 71 1.16 -13.19 18.39
C GLU A 71 1.10 -13.40 16.87
N ASN A 72 0.67 -12.38 16.13
CA ASN A 72 0.59 -12.45 14.67
C ASN A 72 1.97 -12.55 14.01
N VAL A 73 2.97 -11.82 14.51
CA VAL A 73 4.36 -11.93 14.00
C VAL A 73 4.93 -13.32 14.28
N ALA A 74 4.68 -13.88 15.47
CA ALA A 74 5.14 -15.23 15.82
C ALA A 74 4.54 -16.31 14.92
N LEU A 75 3.25 -16.21 14.57
CA LEU A 75 2.58 -17.13 13.65
C LEU A 75 3.16 -17.11 12.22
N VAL A 76 3.66 -15.95 11.78
CA VAL A 76 4.30 -15.78 10.45
C VAL A 76 5.77 -16.22 10.47
N SER A 77 6.43 -16.18 11.64
CA SER A 77 7.84 -16.53 11.83
C SER A 77 8.12 -18.04 11.82
N ASP A 78 7.14 -18.90 12.08
CA ASP A 78 7.31 -20.36 12.09
C ASP A 78 7.52 -20.99 10.68
N VAL A 79 7.79 -20.17 9.67
CA VAL A 79 8.03 -20.58 8.27
C VAL A 79 9.50 -20.92 8.00
N ASP A 80 10.40 -20.72 8.95
CA ASP A 80 11.85 -20.98 8.78
C ASP A 80 12.23 -22.48 8.71
N SER A 81 11.27 -23.41 8.79
CA SER A 81 11.46 -24.80 8.35
C SER A 81 11.00 -24.96 6.89
N LEU A 82 11.61 -24.22 5.96
CA LEU A 82 11.47 -24.51 4.53
C LEU A 82 12.14 -25.85 4.24
N ASP A 83 11.34 -26.91 4.21
CA ASP A 83 11.72 -28.19 3.64
C ASP A 83 12.14 -27.94 2.17
N ASP A 84 13.36 -28.33 1.78
CA ASP A 84 13.90 -28.18 0.42
C ASP A 84 13.04 -28.90 -0.66
N THR A 85 12.03 -29.65 -0.23
CA THR A 85 11.02 -30.30 -1.08
C THR A 85 9.73 -29.50 -1.26
N ALA A 86 9.58 -28.33 -0.62
CA ALA A 86 8.37 -27.52 -0.66
C ALA A 86 8.13 -26.92 -2.07
N VAL A 87 7.05 -27.35 -2.71
CA VAL A 87 6.55 -26.76 -3.96
C VAL A 87 5.85 -25.44 -3.61
N GLY A 88 6.39 -24.31 -4.07
CA GLY A 88 5.86 -22.98 -3.76
C GLY A 88 6.12 -21.92 -4.84
N VAL A 89 5.63 -20.71 -4.61
CA VAL A 89 5.90 -19.54 -5.45
C VAL A 89 7.19 -18.88 -4.98
N THR A 90 8.09 -18.59 -5.92
CA THR A 90 9.33 -17.86 -5.63
C THR A 90 9.07 -16.36 -5.57
N LEU A 91 9.32 -15.75 -4.40
CA LEU A 91 9.35 -14.30 -4.23
C LEU A 91 10.81 -13.86 -4.16
N ILE A 92 11.22 -12.97 -5.06
CA ILE A 92 12.60 -12.49 -5.20
C ILE A 92 12.58 -11.04 -5.68
N THR A 93 13.67 -10.32 -5.40
CA THR A 93 13.86 -8.97 -5.92
C THR A 93 14.31 -9.00 -7.39
N LEU A 94 14.06 -7.92 -8.13
CA LEU A 94 14.52 -7.79 -9.52
C LEU A 94 16.05 -7.86 -9.65
N HIS A 95 16.81 -7.46 -8.63
CA HIS A 95 18.27 -7.55 -8.66
C HIS A 95 18.77 -8.99 -8.57
N GLN A 96 18.05 -9.85 -7.85
CA GLN A 96 18.43 -11.24 -7.61
C GLN A 96 17.97 -12.21 -8.70
N VAL A 97 17.13 -11.78 -9.64
CA VAL A 97 16.54 -12.66 -10.66
C VAL A 97 17.50 -13.02 -11.81
N LYS A 98 18.67 -12.41 -11.87
CA LYS A 98 19.63 -12.60 -12.97
C LYS A 98 20.03 -14.07 -13.09
N GLY A 99 19.87 -14.64 -14.29
CA GLY A 99 20.22 -16.03 -14.58
C GLY A 99 19.13 -17.06 -14.25
N LEU A 100 18.01 -16.63 -13.66
CA LEU A 100 16.83 -17.45 -13.46
C LEU A 100 15.83 -17.26 -14.61
N GLU A 101 14.93 -18.22 -14.81
CA GLU A 101 13.83 -18.12 -15.76
C GLU A 101 12.64 -18.92 -15.25
N PHE A 102 11.42 -18.39 -15.47
CA PHE A 102 10.19 -18.97 -14.93
C PHE A 102 9.12 -19.08 -16.02
N SER A 103 8.24 -20.08 -15.90
CA SER A 103 7.11 -20.25 -16.81
C SER A 103 6.16 -19.05 -16.78
N ALA A 104 5.95 -18.47 -15.60
CA ALA A 104 5.16 -17.25 -15.40
C ALA A 104 5.91 -16.31 -14.45
N VAL A 105 5.88 -15.00 -14.74
CA VAL A 105 6.48 -13.96 -13.90
C VAL A 105 5.45 -12.87 -13.63
N PHE A 106 5.39 -12.44 -12.37
CA PHE A 106 4.60 -11.30 -11.93
C PHE A 106 5.57 -10.22 -11.46
N ILE A 107 5.61 -9.09 -12.16
CA ILE A 107 6.33 -7.91 -11.70
C ILE A 107 5.32 -7.01 -10.99
N ALA A 108 5.39 -7.01 -9.66
CA ALA A 108 4.58 -6.15 -8.82
C ALA A 108 5.24 -4.79 -8.64
N GLY A 109 4.43 -3.75 -8.44
CA GLY A 109 4.96 -2.42 -8.12
C GLY A 109 5.52 -1.67 -9.33
N MET A 110 4.93 -1.86 -10.51
CA MET A 110 5.23 -1.07 -11.71
C MET A 110 4.69 0.37 -11.54
N GLU A 111 5.29 1.13 -10.63
CA GLU A 111 4.82 2.42 -10.14
C GLU A 111 5.99 3.43 -10.11
N GLU A 112 5.71 4.69 -10.41
CA GLU A 112 6.69 5.78 -10.23
C GLU A 112 7.09 5.88 -8.75
N GLY A 113 8.40 6.04 -8.50
CA GLY A 113 8.97 6.04 -7.15
C GLY A 113 9.32 4.65 -6.61
N LEU A 114 8.79 3.57 -7.20
CA LEU A 114 9.15 2.19 -6.86
C LEU A 114 9.96 1.52 -7.97
N LEU A 115 9.48 1.61 -9.22
CA LEU A 115 10.16 1.12 -10.42
C LEU A 115 9.77 2.01 -11.62
N PRO A 116 10.52 3.09 -11.92
CA PRO A 116 11.85 3.41 -11.38
C PRO A 116 11.83 3.88 -9.92
N HIS A 117 12.82 3.43 -9.15
CA HIS A 117 12.98 3.85 -7.76
C HIS A 117 13.32 5.35 -7.65
N THR A 118 12.80 6.04 -6.64
CA THR A 118 12.96 7.50 -6.45
C THR A 118 14.41 7.98 -6.56
N ARG A 119 15.36 7.27 -5.96
CA ARG A 119 16.79 7.64 -6.04
C ARG A 119 17.32 7.63 -7.48
N SER A 120 16.96 6.61 -8.25
CA SER A 120 17.36 6.49 -9.64
C SER A 120 16.72 7.58 -10.52
N MET A 121 15.59 8.16 -10.08
CA MET A 121 15.02 9.35 -10.72
C MET A 121 15.80 10.63 -10.37
N GLU A 122 16.30 10.75 -9.14
CA GLU A 122 17.15 11.87 -8.69
C GLU A 122 18.50 11.89 -9.42
N ASP A 123 19.04 10.71 -9.74
CA ASP A 123 20.24 10.51 -10.57
C ASP A 123 20.02 10.86 -12.07
N GLY A 124 18.81 11.28 -12.43
CA GLY A 124 18.45 11.70 -13.78
C GLY A 124 18.48 10.56 -14.80
N ASP A 125 18.82 10.89 -16.06
CA ASP A 125 18.71 9.96 -17.18
C ASP A 125 19.56 8.69 -17.01
N ALA A 126 20.71 8.80 -16.34
CA ALA A 126 21.59 7.66 -16.11
C ALA A 126 20.95 6.64 -15.16
N GLY A 127 20.35 7.10 -14.06
CA GLY A 127 19.65 6.24 -13.11
C GLY A 127 18.38 5.63 -13.72
N ILE A 128 17.60 6.42 -14.46
CA ILE A 128 16.43 5.91 -15.20
C ILE A 128 16.83 4.83 -16.22
N ALA A 129 17.96 5.00 -16.93
CA ALA A 129 18.45 4.00 -17.86
C ALA A 129 18.84 2.68 -17.17
N GLU A 130 19.31 2.74 -15.92
CA GLU A 130 19.64 1.55 -15.15
C GLU A 130 18.40 0.81 -14.65
N GLU A 131 17.41 1.53 -14.10
CA GLU A 131 16.11 0.97 -13.74
C GLU A 131 15.38 0.35 -14.95
N ARG A 132 15.54 0.96 -16.13
CA ARG A 132 15.03 0.41 -17.40
C ARG A 132 15.72 -0.91 -17.73
N ARG A 133 17.04 -1.00 -17.56
CA ARG A 133 17.78 -2.26 -17.73
C ARG A 133 17.32 -3.32 -16.73
N LEU A 134 17.11 -2.94 -15.47
CA LEU A 134 16.60 -3.83 -14.43
C LEU A 134 15.20 -4.38 -14.79
N THR A 135 14.31 -3.50 -15.25
CA THR A 135 12.96 -3.86 -15.72
C THR A 135 13.05 -4.81 -16.91
N TYR A 136 13.90 -4.51 -17.90
CA TYR A 136 14.14 -5.40 -19.04
C TYR A 136 14.63 -6.78 -18.62
N VAL A 137 15.57 -6.84 -17.67
CA VAL A 137 16.04 -8.12 -17.11
C VAL A 137 14.87 -8.88 -16.52
N GLY A 138 14.03 -8.27 -15.68
CA GLY A 138 12.84 -8.89 -15.09
C GLY A 138 11.83 -9.39 -16.11
N VAL A 139 11.51 -8.58 -17.11
CA VAL A 139 10.59 -8.91 -18.22
C VAL A 139 11.08 -10.15 -18.97
N THR A 140 12.37 -10.23 -19.27
CA THR A 140 12.97 -11.36 -20.01
C THR A 140 13.12 -12.65 -19.19
N ARG A 141 12.73 -12.67 -17.91
CA ARG A 141 12.72 -13.90 -17.10
C ARG A 141 11.48 -14.76 -17.36
N ALA A 142 10.45 -14.17 -17.97
CA ALA A 142 9.21 -14.85 -18.32
C ALA A 142 9.38 -15.67 -19.59
N ARG A 143 9.10 -16.98 -19.52
CA ARG A 143 9.11 -17.87 -20.69
C ARG A 143 7.77 -17.91 -21.43
N ARG A 144 6.65 -17.87 -20.69
CA ARG A 144 5.31 -18.02 -21.28
C ARG A 144 4.36 -16.89 -20.91
N HIS A 145 4.30 -16.52 -19.64
CA HIS A 145 3.37 -15.49 -19.16
C HIS A 145 4.12 -14.41 -18.38
N LEU A 146 3.81 -13.16 -18.68
CA LEU A 146 4.30 -11.99 -17.96
C LEU A 146 3.11 -11.15 -17.52
N TYR A 147 3.05 -10.86 -16.24
CA TYR A 147 2.05 -9.98 -15.65
C TYR A 147 2.75 -8.77 -15.03
N LEU A 148 2.32 -7.58 -15.44
CA LEU A 148 2.83 -6.30 -14.93
C LEU A 148 1.73 -5.66 -14.10
N LEU A 149 2.01 -5.40 -12.82
CA LEU A 149 1.01 -4.97 -11.85
C LEU A 149 1.40 -3.62 -11.27
N HIS A 150 0.46 -2.67 -11.28
CA HIS A 150 0.53 -1.43 -10.51
C HIS A 150 -0.69 -1.34 -9.60
N ALA A 151 -0.51 -0.83 -8.39
CA ALA A 151 -1.60 -0.51 -7.49
C ALA A 151 -2.16 0.88 -7.78
N PHE A 152 -3.45 1.09 -7.51
CA PHE A 152 -4.01 2.45 -7.48
C PHE A 152 -3.59 3.20 -6.21
N ARG A 153 -3.40 2.46 -5.12
CA ARG A 153 -3.00 2.98 -3.80
C ARG A 153 -2.03 2.02 -3.17
N ARG A 154 -0.99 2.55 -2.52
CA ARG A 154 0.00 1.77 -1.79
C ARG A 154 0.28 2.41 -0.45
N HIS A 155 0.40 1.59 0.58
CA HIS A 155 0.95 2.03 1.86
C HIS A 155 2.47 1.90 1.77
N LEU A 156 3.16 3.04 1.74
CA LEU A 156 4.61 3.11 1.81
C LEU A 156 4.96 3.96 3.03
N TYR A 157 5.93 3.51 3.82
CA TYR A 157 6.39 4.24 5.00
C TYR A 157 5.27 4.61 5.98
N GLY A 158 4.30 3.72 6.18
CA GLY A 158 3.17 3.92 7.10
C GLY A 158 2.09 4.90 6.61
N THR A 159 2.18 5.43 5.37
CA THR A 159 1.18 6.36 4.82
C THR A 159 0.57 5.82 3.52
N PRO A 160 -0.76 5.87 3.35
CA PRO A 160 -1.39 5.57 2.07
C PRO A 160 -1.09 6.67 1.06
N GLN A 161 -0.55 6.30 -0.08
CA GLN A 161 -0.25 7.20 -1.19
C GLN A 161 -0.95 6.72 -2.46
N LEU A 162 -1.34 7.67 -3.30
CA LEU A 162 -1.80 7.35 -4.65
C LEU A 162 -0.57 6.93 -5.46
N ALA A 163 -0.62 5.75 -6.05
CA ALA A 163 0.47 5.23 -6.85
C ALA A 163 0.24 5.61 -8.32
N GLU A 164 1.23 6.28 -8.91
CA GLU A 164 1.26 6.57 -10.34
C GLU A 164 1.86 5.38 -11.08
N ALA A 165 1.27 5.00 -12.22
CA ALA A 165 1.78 3.90 -13.03
C ALA A 165 3.16 4.23 -13.60
N SER A 166 4.08 3.27 -13.55
CA SER A 166 5.45 3.42 -14.05
C SER A 166 5.47 3.85 -15.52
N ARG A 167 6.37 4.80 -15.84
CA ARG A 167 6.69 5.20 -17.21
C ARG A 167 7.07 4.03 -18.10
N PHE A 168 7.69 2.97 -17.54
CA PHE A 168 8.10 1.79 -18.32
C PHE A 168 6.91 1.03 -18.91
N LEU A 169 5.71 1.15 -18.33
CA LEU A 169 4.50 0.58 -18.91
C LEU A 169 4.10 1.30 -20.22
N GLN A 170 4.39 2.59 -20.34
CA GLN A 170 4.05 3.38 -21.53
C GLN A 170 5.00 3.13 -22.70
N GLU A 171 6.18 2.58 -22.43
CA GLU A 171 7.20 2.27 -23.43
C GLU A 171 6.97 0.92 -24.11
N ILE A 172 6.13 0.08 -23.52
CA ILE A 172 5.72 -1.18 -24.13
C ILE A 172 4.67 -0.86 -25.22
N PRO A 173 4.85 -1.35 -26.46
CA PRO A 173 3.85 -1.18 -27.50
C PRO A 173 2.47 -1.67 -27.03
N LYS A 174 1.44 -0.84 -27.19
CA LYS A 174 0.10 -1.08 -26.63
C LYS A 174 -0.54 -2.34 -27.19
N GLU A 175 -0.22 -2.69 -28.43
CA GLU A 175 -0.63 -3.91 -29.13
C GLU A 175 -0.10 -5.19 -28.47
N LEU A 176 0.94 -5.10 -27.64
CA LEU A 176 1.50 -6.23 -26.88
C LEU A 176 0.93 -6.35 -25.46
N ILE A 177 0.18 -5.33 -25.01
CA ILE A 177 -0.39 -5.30 -23.67
C ILE A 177 -1.85 -5.73 -23.75
N GLU A 178 -2.14 -6.89 -23.20
CA GLU A 178 -3.50 -7.24 -22.83
C GLU A 178 -3.80 -6.65 -21.45
N VAL A 179 -4.75 -5.71 -21.40
CA VAL A 179 -5.32 -5.28 -20.12
C VAL A 179 -6.50 -6.20 -19.85
N PRO A 180 -6.38 -7.18 -18.94
CA PRO A 180 -7.48 -8.11 -18.69
C PRO A 180 -8.69 -7.31 -18.24
N MET A 181 -9.72 -7.30 -19.09
CA MET A 181 -11.03 -6.81 -18.67
C MET A 181 -11.50 -7.73 -17.56
N ARG A 182 -11.68 -7.17 -16.35
CA ARG A 182 -12.31 -7.91 -15.26
C ARG A 182 -13.63 -8.48 -15.79
N PRO A 183 -13.86 -9.81 -15.76
CA PRO A 183 -15.14 -10.36 -16.18
C PRO A 183 -16.25 -9.75 -15.32
N GLY A 184 -17.15 -8.99 -15.96
CA GLY A 184 -18.22 -8.23 -15.27
C GLY A 184 -17.85 -6.82 -14.79
N GLY A 185 -16.65 -6.31 -15.11
CA GLY A 185 -16.32 -4.89 -14.99
C GLY A 185 -16.81 -4.12 -16.22
N PRO A 186 -17.31 -2.87 -16.10
CA PRO A 186 -17.68 -2.11 -17.27
C PRO A 186 -16.44 -1.89 -18.14
N LEU A 187 -16.61 -2.02 -19.46
CA LEU A 187 -15.66 -1.53 -20.46
C LEU A 187 -15.26 -0.11 -20.07
N VAL A 188 -14.03 0.09 -19.58
CA VAL A 188 -13.49 1.45 -19.39
C VAL A 188 -13.01 1.94 -20.75
N ALA A 189 -13.95 2.03 -21.68
CA ALA A 189 -13.89 2.95 -22.79
C ALA A 189 -14.47 4.27 -22.25
N ASN A 190 -13.58 5.20 -21.91
CA ASN A 190 -13.82 6.53 -21.35
C ASN A 190 -13.76 6.64 -19.81
N ILE A 191 -12.69 7.31 -19.37
CA ILE A 191 -12.36 7.71 -17.98
C ILE A 191 -13.31 8.83 -17.46
N ARG A 192 -14.57 8.89 -17.93
CA ARG A 192 -15.51 9.98 -17.59
C ARG A 192 -16.97 9.51 -17.55
N ALA A 193 -17.32 8.66 -16.59
CA ALA A 193 -18.71 8.48 -16.16
C ALA A 193 -18.76 7.84 -14.77
N SER A 194 -19.13 8.65 -13.78
CA SER A 194 -19.43 8.27 -12.40
C SER A 194 -20.73 7.46 -12.36
N GLY A 195 -20.74 6.35 -11.60
CA GLY A 195 -22.00 5.70 -11.17
C GLY A 195 -22.17 4.19 -11.40
N ALA A 196 -21.31 3.49 -12.14
CA ALA A 196 -21.53 2.07 -12.47
C ALA A 196 -20.97 1.05 -11.45
N VAL A 197 -20.45 1.52 -10.31
CA VAL A 197 -19.69 0.68 -9.35
C VAL A 197 -20.57 -0.10 -8.36
N ARG A 198 -21.87 0.24 -8.23
CA ARG A 198 -22.69 -0.28 -7.13
C ARG A 198 -23.26 -1.70 -7.28
N GLY A 199 -23.24 -2.29 -8.48
CA GLY A 199 -23.87 -3.59 -8.71
C GLY A 199 -22.96 -4.81 -8.54
N ALA A 200 -21.64 -4.66 -8.67
CA ALA A 200 -20.73 -5.78 -8.92
C ALA A 200 -20.12 -6.41 -7.66
N VAL A 201 -20.35 -5.84 -6.47
CA VAL A 201 -19.68 -6.25 -5.23
C VAL A 201 -20.31 -7.50 -4.59
N HIS A 202 -21.50 -7.92 -5.02
CA HIS A 202 -22.24 -8.99 -4.35
C HIS A 202 -22.03 -10.42 -4.87
N ALA A 203 -21.29 -10.64 -5.97
CA ALA A 203 -21.36 -11.93 -6.67
C ALA A 203 -20.27 -12.96 -6.35
N HIS A 204 -19.10 -12.61 -5.79
CA HIS A 204 -18.01 -13.59 -5.60
C HIS A 204 -17.25 -13.40 -4.28
N ALA A 205 -17.97 -13.54 -3.17
CA ALA A 205 -17.35 -13.76 -1.88
C ALA A 205 -16.86 -15.22 -1.79
N VAL A 206 -15.55 -15.42 -1.88
CA VAL A 206 -14.87 -16.47 -1.08
C VAL A 206 -15.42 -16.32 0.34
N ARG A 207 -15.82 -17.42 1.01
CA ARG A 207 -16.36 -17.39 2.39
C ARG A 207 -15.35 -16.71 3.33
N ALA A 208 -15.44 -15.39 3.40
CA ALA A 208 -14.86 -14.55 4.41
C ALA A 208 -15.82 -14.53 5.59
N ASN A 209 -15.24 -14.52 6.79
CA ASN A 209 -15.95 -14.27 8.04
C ASN A 209 -16.88 -13.05 7.84
N PRO A 210 -18.19 -13.12 8.16
CA PRO A 210 -19.12 -12.05 7.84
C PRO A 210 -18.84 -10.83 8.73
N VAL A 211 -17.99 -9.93 8.24
CA VAL A 211 -17.92 -8.56 8.75
C VAL A 211 -19.15 -7.86 8.21
N THR A 212 -20.08 -7.50 9.09
CA THR A 212 -21.20 -6.61 8.77
C THR A 212 -20.64 -5.24 8.35
N LEU A 213 -20.49 -5.04 7.03
CA LEU A 213 -20.09 -3.74 6.48
C LEU A 213 -21.20 -2.72 6.77
N ALA A 214 -20.86 -1.62 7.43
CA ALA A 214 -21.78 -0.49 7.61
C ALA A 214 -22.27 0.01 6.22
N PRO A 215 -23.54 0.44 6.10
CA PRO A 215 -24.08 0.86 4.81
C PRO A 215 -23.34 2.09 4.27
N GLN A 216 -22.94 2.04 3.00
CA GLN A 216 -22.24 3.13 2.29
C GLN A 216 -23.13 4.39 2.25
N ARG A 217 -22.70 5.45 2.95
CA ARG A 217 -23.44 6.71 3.14
C ARG A 217 -23.22 7.68 1.99
N TYR A 218 -22.05 7.64 1.34
CA TYR A 218 -21.69 8.60 0.29
C TYR A 218 -21.60 7.95 -1.09
N ARG A 219 -21.66 8.79 -2.13
CA ARG A 219 -21.72 8.43 -3.54
C ARG A 219 -20.83 9.37 -4.33
N GLU A 220 -20.23 8.85 -5.39
CA GLU A 220 -19.52 9.66 -6.37
C GLU A 220 -20.43 10.76 -6.93
N GLY A 221 -19.88 11.96 -7.09
CA GLY A 221 -20.61 13.15 -7.55
C GLY A 221 -21.37 13.88 -6.45
N MET A 222 -21.44 13.37 -5.21
CA MET A 222 -22.10 14.08 -4.12
C MET A 222 -21.30 15.32 -3.73
N ARG A 223 -21.98 16.46 -3.59
CA ARG A 223 -21.43 17.66 -2.95
C ARG A 223 -21.44 17.47 -1.45
N ILE A 224 -20.30 17.70 -0.83
CA ILE A 224 -20.11 17.57 0.60
C ILE A 224 -19.34 18.78 1.12
N ARG A 225 -19.57 19.14 2.38
CA ARG A 225 -18.88 20.23 3.08
C ARG A 225 -18.06 19.65 4.21
N HIS A 226 -16.83 20.14 4.33
CA HIS A 226 -15.90 19.84 5.43
C HIS A 226 -15.52 21.13 6.15
N ASP A 227 -15.52 21.11 7.48
CA ASP A 227 -15.31 22.30 8.31
C ASP A 227 -13.96 23.00 8.04
N GLY A 228 -12.91 22.24 7.71
CA GLY A 228 -11.57 22.78 7.43
C GLY A 228 -11.23 23.04 5.95
N TYR A 229 -11.98 22.45 5.01
CA TYR A 229 -11.61 22.47 3.59
C TYR A 229 -12.70 23.00 2.66
N GLY A 230 -13.86 23.37 3.23
CA GLY A 230 -14.97 23.95 2.50
C GLY A 230 -15.74 22.90 1.69
N ASP A 231 -16.30 23.35 0.58
CA ASP A 231 -17.12 22.51 -0.29
C ASP A 231 -16.24 21.66 -1.23
N GLY A 232 -16.65 20.42 -1.42
CA GLY A 232 -15.96 19.48 -2.29
C GLY A 232 -16.91 18.49 -2.94
N THR A 233 -16.40 17.82 -3.96
CA THR A 233 -17.13 16.77 -4.68
C THR A 233 -16.48 15.43 -4.40
N VAL A 234 -17.27 14.45 -3.97
CA VAL A 234 -16.81 13.06 -3.81
C VAL A 234 -16.45 12.52 -5.19
N LEU A 235 -15.16 12.29 -5.43
CA LEU A 235 -14.66 11.64 -6.63
C LEU A 235 -14.83 10.12 -6.54
N LYS A 236 -14.65 9.54 -5.35
CA LYS A 236 -14.73 8.09 -5.12
C LYS A 236 -15.17 7.80 -3.69
N SER A 237 -16.07 6.84 -3.51
CA SER A 237 -16.39 6.26 -2.20
C SER A 237 -16.11 4.75 -2.24
N THR A 238 -15.29 4.26 -1.30
CA THR A 238 -14.85 2.86 -1.24
C THR A 238 -15.09 2.29 0.15
N MET A 239 -15.72 1.11 0.24
CA MET A 239 -15.82 0.36 1.50
C MET A 239 -14.55 -0.45 1.72
N THR A 240 -13.87 -0.23 2.84
CA THR A 240 -12.72 -1.01 3.32
C THR A 240 -13.13 -1.84 4.55
N ARG A 241 -12.21 -2.67 5.08
CA ARG A 241 -12.46 -3.38 6.35
C ARG A 241 -12.64 -2.43 7.54
N GLY A 242 -12.07 -1.22 7.47
CA GLY A 242 -12.12 -0.20 8.53
C GLY A 242 -13.25 0.82 8.40
N GLY A 243 -14.05 0.79 7.33
CA GLY A 243 -15.16 1.73 7.14
C GLY A 243 -15.32 2.23 5.71
N GLU A 244 -15.98 3.37 5.55
CA GLU A 244 -16.13 4.03 4.24
C GLU A 244 -15.04 5.10 4.07
N GLU A 245 -14.26 5.01 3.00
CA GLU A 245 -13.27 6.02 2.62
C GLU A 245 -13.75 6.85 1.42
N LEU A 246 -13.50 8.15 1.48
CA LEU A 246 -13.86 9.12 0.44
C LEU A 246 -12.63 9.78 -0.13
N VAL A 247 -12.56 9.82 -1.47
CA VAL A 247 -11.70 10.74 -2.21
C VAL A 247 -12.54 11.94 -2.56
N ILE A 248 -12.20 13.10 -2.03
CA ILE A 248 -12.93 14.35 -2.24
C ILE A 248 -12.01 15.34 -2.95
N LYS A 249 -12.51 15.94 -4.03
CA LYS A 249 -11.89 17.13 -4.62
C LYS A 249 -12.56 18.37 -4.02
N PHE A 250 -11.84 19.09 -3.17
CA PHE A 250 -12.28 20.39 -2.68
C PHE A 250 -12.04 21.47 -3.72
N ASP A 251 -12.94 22.45 -3.75
CA ASP A 251 -12.92 23.53 -4.73
C ASP A 251 -11.61 24.32 -4.66
N ASP A 252 -11.13 24.61 -3.44
CA ASP A 252 -9.92 25.43 -3.20
C ASP A 252 -8.71 24.63 -2.67
N HIS A 253 -8.89 23.36 -2.28
CA HIS A 253 -7.87 22.59 -1.52
C HIS A 253 -7.41 21.29 -2.21
N GLY A 254 -7.76 21.13 -3.48
CA GLY A 254 -7.34 19.97 -4.28
C GLY A 254 -7.96 18.65 -3.79
N VAL A 255 -7.30 17.53 -4.08
CA VAL A 255 -7.81 16.20 -3.75
C VAL A 255 -7.32 15.77 -2.38
N LYS A 256 -8.25 15.31 -1.53
CA LYS A 256 -8.01 14.81 -0.17
C LYS A 256 -8.74 13.49 0.04
N ILE A 257 -8.23 12.68 0.96
CA ILE A 257 -8.77 11.37 1.31
C ILE A 257 -9.22 11.42 2.76
N PHE A 258 -10.43 10.94 3.05
CA PHE A 258 -10.98 10.87 4.40
C PHE A 258 -11.54 9.49 4.68
N SER A 259 -11.38 9.04 5.92
CA SER A 259 -12.22 8.01 6.52
C SER A 259 -13.50 8.69 7.05
N VAL A 260 -14.66 8.14 6.72
CA VAL A 260 -15.97 8.64 7.20
C VAL A 260 -16.09 8.53 8.72
N GLY A 261 -15.36 7.62 9.36
CA GLY A 261 -15.33 7.50 10.82
C GLY A 261 -14.68 8.70 11.52
N ASP A 262 -13.73 9.35 10.85
CA ASP A 262 -12.80 10.31 11.46
C ASP A 262 -13.01 11.75 10.94
N ALA A 263 -13.93 11.94 9.98
CA ALA A 263 -14.12 13.21 9.29
C ALA A 263 -15.54 13.75 9.46
N THR A 264 -15.64 15.02 9.86
CA THR A 264 -16.91 15.76 9.92
C THR A 264 -17.31 16.18 8.51
N LEU A 265 -18.06 15.33 7.81
CA LEU A 265 -18.52 15.55 6.44
C LEU A 265 -20.04 15.70 6.41
N TRP A 266 -20.51 16.77 5.77
CA TRP A 266 -21.93 17.07 5.67
C TRP A 266 -22.36 17.02 4.20
N PRO A 267 -23.36 16.20 3.82
CA PRO A 267 -23.96 16.27 2.50
C PRO A 267 -24.55 17.67 2.28
N VAL A 268 -24.13 18.35 1.22
CA VAL A 268 -24.76 19.60 0.81
C VAL A 268 -25.91 19.21 -0.10
N GLN A 269 -27.14 19.19 0.43
CA GLN A 269 -28.32 19.00 -0.42
C GLN A 269 -28.42 20.17 -1.40
N GLY A 270 -28.51 19.83 -2.69
CA GLY A 270 -29.10 20.69 -3.71
C GLY A 270 -30.59 20.40 -3.81
#